data_AF-A0A8T3WBW1-F1
#
_entry.id   AF-A0A8T3WBW1-F1
#
_cell.length_a   1.000
_cell.length_b   1.000
_cell.length_c   1.000
_cell.angle_alpha   90.00
_cell.angle_beta   90.00
_cell.angle_gamma   90.00
#
_symmetry.space_group_name_H-M   'P 1'
#
loop_
_entity.id
_entity.type
_entity.pdbx_description
1 polymer ?
#
loop_
_entity_poly.entity_id
_entity_poly.type
_entity_poly.pdbx_seq_one_letter_code
_entity_poly.pdbx_strand_id
1 'polypeptide(L)'
;MIIIGCSRGRHIAGKIAKKLRKPYSELKVKRFPDGEIYVRLMSNVRGKDVVLVQSFYGYINDCVMEAIFAAETARDLGAKKIILVAPYFPYLRQDSRFNPGECISIKVVGRLFSRYFDKIVIIDPHLHRQGELSNLFSVRTEKLTSNPYIAAYIKKNIKNPLIVGPDWESYKWARKVAEKLNYPFVILNKKRLSGRKVKISINKKIKINNQNVVFVDDIVSTGHTILEAAKKLKKLGAKKFVCIAVHGVFVENALEKLRKANIKVVTTNTIPTKVSKIDVSELVAGSLRK
;
A
#
# COMPACT_ATOMS: atom_id res chain seq x y z
N MET A 1 -4.22 -25.12 5.14
CA MET A 1 -3.89 -23.68 5.24
C MET A 1 -4.47 -23.06 6.50
N ILE A 2 -3.70 -22.23 7.22
CA ILE A 2 -4.13 -21.40 8.37
C ILE A 2 -3.73 -19.94 8.12
N ILE A 3 -4.60 -18.99 8.47
CA ILE A 3 -4.30 -17.55 8.36
C ILE A 3 -3.90 -17.03 9.75
N ILE A 4 -2.73 -16.40 9.83
CA ILE A 4 -2.18 -15.87 11.07
C ILE A 4 -1.98 -14.36 10.94
N GLY A 5 -2.67 -13.60 11.79
CA GLY A 5 -2.52 -12.15 11.87
C GLY A 5 -1.32 -11.76 12.75
N CYS A 6 -0.27 -11.23 12.13
CA CYS A 6 0.83 -10.56 12.83
C CYS A 6 0.35 -9.22 13.42
N SER A 7 1.14 -8.57 14.29
CA SER A 7 0.74 -7.40 15.07
C SER A 7 0.12 -6.27 14.24
N ARG A 8 0.63 -6.04 13.03
CA ARG A 8 0.15 -5.03 12.08
C ARG A 8 -0.68 -5.62 10.94
N GLY A 9 -1.07 -6.89 11.00
CA GLY A 9 -1.95 -7.56 10.03
C GLY A 9 -3.33 -7.98 10.55
N ARG A 10 -3.55 -8.01 11.87
CA ARG A 10 -4.83 -8.45 12.50
C ARG A 10 -6.08 -7.79 11.91
N HIS A 11 -5.99 -6.50 11.59
CA HIS A 11 -7.09 -5.68 11.04
C HIS A 11 -7.67 -6.20 9.71
N ILE A 12 -6.90 -6.99 8.94
CA ILE A 12 -7.32 -7.55 7.65
C ILE A 12 -7.25 -9.08 7.62
N ALA A 13 -6.39 -9.70 8.44
CA ALA A 13 -6.19 -11.15 8.48
C ALA A 13 -7.47 -11.93 8.78
N GLY A 14 -8.24 -11.53 9.80
CA GLY A 14 -9.51 -12.18 10.13
C GLY A 14 -10.55 -12.08 9.00
N LYS A 15 -10.57 -10.96 8.26
CA LYS A 15 -11.45 -10.78 7.09
C LYS A 15 -11.05 -11.71 5.95
N ILE A 16 -9.75 -11.85 5.69
CA ILE A 16 -9.21 -12.78 4.69
C ILE A 16 -9.60 -14.22 5.06
N ALA A 17 -9.40 -14.62 6.32
CA ALA A 17 -9.74 -15.95 6.82
C ALA A 17 -11.24 -16.26 6.66
N LYS A 18 -12.12 -15.31 7.01
CA LYS A 18 -13.57 -15.43 6.83
C LYS A 18 -13.95 -15.64 5.35
N LYS A 19 -13.35 -14.88 4.45
CA LYS A 19 -13.60 -14.97 2.98
C LYS A 19 -13.13 -16.29 2.37
N LEU A 20 -12.06 -16.85 2.93
CA LEU A 20 -11.50 -18.15 2.53
C LEU A 20 -12.16 -19.34 3.24
N ARG A 21 -12.98 -19.10 4.27
CA ARG A 21 -13.49 -20.13 5.19
C ARG A 21 -12.35 -20.98 5.76
N LYS A 22 -11.29 -20.33 6.24
CA LYS A 22 -10.10 -20.99 6.82
C LYS A 22 -9.91 -20.58 8.29
N PRO A 23 -9.23 -21.40 9.10
CA PRO A 23 -8.90 -21.05 10.47
C PRO A 23 -8.09 -19.75 10.55
N TYR A 24 -8.40 -18.94 11.56
CA TYR A 24 -7.71 -17.70 11.91
C TYR A 24 -7.06 -17.85 13.28
N SER A 25 -5.83 -17.35 13.41
CA SER A 25 -5.13 -17.20 14.69
C SER A 25 -4.39 -15.87 14.71
N GLU A 26 -4.07 -15.39 15.91
CA GLU A 26 -3.16 -14.26 16.06
C GLU A 26 -1.78 -14.74 16.45
N LEU A 27 -0.75 -14.03 15.98
CA LEU A 27 0.60 -14.15 16.50
C LEU A 27 0.63 -13.43 17.86
N LYS A 28 1.08 -14.13 18.90
CA LYS A 28 1.37 -13.50 20.18
C LYS A 28 2.72 -12.81 20.07
N VAL A 29 2.75 -11.52 20.32
CA VAL A 29 3.94 -10.67 20.25
C VAL A 29 4.10 -9.96 21.57
N LYS A 30 5.29 -9.97 22.14
CA LYS A 30 5.68 -9.22 23.34
C LYS A 30 7.02 -8.54 23.11
N ARG A 31 7.35 -7.57 23.97
CA ARG A 31 8.69 -6.99 24.05
C ARG A 31 9.31 -7.34 25.39
N PHE A 32 10.59 -7.67 25.36
CA PHE A 32 11.42 -7.70 26.56
C PHE A 32 11.70 -6.25 27.04
N PRO A 33 12.15 -6.06 28.30
CA PRO A 33 12.42 -4.73 28.85
C PRO A 33 13.44 -3.90 28.05
N ASP A 34 14.37 -4.55 27.34
CA ASP A 34 15.39 -3.94 26.48
C ASP A 34 14.90 -3.64 25.04
N GLY A 35 13.68 -4.04 24.70
CA GLY A 35 13.06 -3.81 23.40
C GLY A 35 13.13 -4.99 22.42
N GLU A 36 13.79 -6.10 22.77
CA GLU A 36 13.79 -7.31 21.94
C GLU A 36 12.39 -7.89 21.75
N ILE A 37 12.18 -8.56 20.62
CA ILE A 37 10.85 -9.03 20.21
C ILE A 37 10.71 -10.53 20.50
N TYR A 38 9.69 -10.86 21.28
CA TYR A 38 9.23 -12.23 21.48
C TYR A 38 8.03 -12.53 20.58
N VAL A 39 8.03 -13.68 19.92
CA VAL A 39 6.89 -14.18 19.14
C VAL A 39 6.48 -15.59 19.58
N ARG A 40 5.19 -15.89 19.49
CA ARG A 40 4.66 -17.25 19.69
C ARG A 40 3.45 -17.52 18.79
N LEU A 41 3.50 -18.63 18.06
CA LEU A 41 2.35 -19.17 17.35
C LEU A 41 1.38 -19.82 18.33
N MET A 42 0.12 -19.40 18.28
CA MET A 42 -0.92 -19.87 19.20
C MET A 42 -1.70 -21.09 18.67
N SER A 43 -1.44 -21.50 17.44
CA SER A 43 -2.14 -22.59 16.75
C SER A 43 -1.16 -23.65 16.27
N ASN A 44 -1.60 -24.90 16.17
CA ASN A 44 -0.81 -25.96 15.55
C ASN A 44 -0.66 -25.70 14.04
N VAL A 45 0.59 -25.60 13.58
CA VAL A 45 0.97 -25.34 12.18
C VAL A 45 1.54 -26.55 11.44
N ARG A 46 1.79 -27.67 12.14
CA ARG A 46 2.42 -28.87 11.56
C ARG A 46 1.64 -29.39 10.35
N GLY A 47 2.34 -29.61 9.24
CA GLY A 47 1.78 -30.10 7.98
C GLY A 47 0.87 -29.11 7.24
N LYS A 48 0.74 -27.85 7.70
CA LYS A 48 -0.16 -26.85 7.10
C LYS A 48 0.62 -25.82 6.28
N ASP A 49 -0.04 -25.29 5.26
CA ASP A 49 0.37 -24.01 4.66
C ASP A 49 0.00 -22.88 5.63
N VAL A 50 0.99 -22.11 6.07
CA VAL A 50 0.83 -20.98 6.99
C VAL A 50 0.84 -19.69 6.19
N VAL A 51 -0.20 -18.89 6.32
CA VAL A 51 -0.27 -17.54 5.74
C VAL A 51 -0.06 -16.53 6.86
N LEU A 52 1.10 -15.88 6.87
CA LEU A 52 1.40 -14.78 7.77
C LEU A 52 0.95 -13.48 7.12
N VAL A 53 0.05 -12.75 7.77
CA VAL A 53 -0.45 -11.45 7.29
C VAL A 53 0.21 -10.34 8.10
N GLN A 54 1.03 -9.51 7.45
CA GLN A 54 1.74 -8.40 8.10
C GLN A 54 1.81 -7.17 7.19
N SER A 55 1.26 -6.03 7.64
CA SER A 55 1.49 -4.74 6.99
C SER A 55 2.62 -3.99 7.69
N PHE A 56 3.56 -3.41 6.96
CA PHE A 56 4.77 -2.84 7.55
C PHE A 56 4.64 -1.33 7.77
N TYR A 57 3.98 -0.92 8.86
CA TYR A 57 3.79 0.49 9.21
C TYR A 57 4.03 0.77 10.71
N GLY A 58 4.36 2.02 11.04
CA GLY A 58 4.76 2.40 12.41
C GLY A 58 6.19 1.94 12.71
N TYR A 59 6.33 0.85 13.47
CA TYR A 59 7.64 0.26 13.82
C TYR A 59 8.09 -0.71 12.74
N ILE A 60 8.57 -0.17 11.61
CA ILE A 60 8.84 -0.95 10.39
C ILE A 60 9.87 -2.07 10.62
N ASN A 61 11.00 -1.74 11.27
CA ASN A 61 12.06 -2.71 11.56
C ASN A 61 11.55 -3.86 12.44
N ASP A 62 10.74 -3.53 13.44
CA ASP A 62 10.16 -4.53 14.35
C ASP A 62 9.17 -5.42 13.62
N CYS A 63 8.38 -4.87 12.70
CA CYS A 63 7.49 -5.67 11.86
C CYS A 63 8.27 -6.63 10.94
N VAL A 64 9.45 -6.22 10.46
CA VAL A 64 10.38 -7.07 9.69
C VAL A 64 10.87 -8.22 10.55
N MET A 65 11.41 -7.95 11.73
CA MET A 65 11.90 -8.99 12.64
C MET A 65 10.77 -9.92 13.09
N GLU A 66 9.61 -9.38 13.45
CA GLU A 66 8.43 -10.15 13.83
C GLU A 66 7.98 -11.12 12.72
N ALA A 67 7.96 -10.66 11.47
CA ALA A 67 7.57 -11.50 10.34
C ALA A 67 8.57 -12.63 10.10
N ILE A 68 9.88 -12.34 10.21
CA ILE A 68 10.96 -13.33 10.07
C ILE A 68 10.90 -14.36 11.19
N PHE A 69 10.79 -13.94 12.45
CA PHE A 69 10.70 -14.86 13.59
C PHE A 69 9.45 -15.74 13.49
N ALA A 70 8.30 -15.18 13.10
CA ALA A 70 7.09 -15.96 12.91
C ALA A 70 7.22 -16.99 11.79
N ALA A 71 7.90 -16.65 10.69
CA ALA A 71 8.18 -17.58 9.59
C ALA A 71 9.12 -18.70 10.07
N GLU A 72 10.24 -18.35 10.69
CA GLU A 72 11.20 -19.34 11.17
C GLU A 72 10.56 -20.30 12.20
N THR A 73 9.84 -19.76 13.18
CA THR A 73 9.10 -20.57 14.16
C THR A 73 8.05 -21.47 13.48
N ALA A 74 7.36 -21.00 12.44
CA ALA A 74 6.41 -21.84 11.72
C ALA A 74 7.11 -23.01 11.01
N ARG A 75 8.28 -22.75 10.41
CA ARG A 75 9.10 -23.76 9.71
C ARG A 75 9.58 -24.84 10.68
N ASP A 76 10.15 -24.42 11.80
CA ASP A 76 10.65 -25.29 12.86
C ASP A 76 9.53 -26.19 13.45
N LEU A 77 8.33 -25.63 13.63
CA LEU A 77 7.15 -26.39 14.06
C LEU A 77 6.52 -27.28 12.96
N GLY A 78 7.17 -27.40 11.81
CA GLY A 78 6.79 -28.33 10.74
C GLY A 78 5.71 -27.82 9.79
N ALA A 79 5.58 -26.50 9.60
CA ALA A 79 4.73 -25.95 8.54
C ALA A 79 5.20 -26.46 7.16
N LYS A 80 4.24 -26.81 6.30
CA LYS A 80 4.53 -27.31 4.94
C LYS A 80 5.02 -26.19 4.01
N LYS A 81 4.42 -25.01 4.16
CA LYS A 81 4.67 -23.83 3.34
C LYS A 81 4.40 -22.57 4.15
N ILE A 82 5.17 -21.52 3.90
CA ILE A 82 5.06 -20.23 4.57
C ILE A 82 4.85 -19.15 3.52
N ILE A 83 3.68 -18.52 3.58
CA ILE A 83 3.25 -17.48 2.65
C ILE A 83 3.18 -16.17 3.41
N LEU A 84 3.89 -15.14 2.94
CA LEU A 84 3.69 -13.78 3.42
C LEU A 84 2.61 -13.10 2.59
N VAL A 85 1.59 -12.59 3.26
CA VAL A 85 0.71 -11.56 2.73
C VAL A 85 1.12 -10.24 3.36
N ALA A 86 1.62 -9.33 2.54
CA ALA A 86 2.01 -7.99 2.94
C ALA A 86 1.12 -6.95 2.26
N PRO A 87 0.00 -6.54 2.88
CA PRO A 87 -0.88 -5.51 2.31
C PRO A 87 -0.15 -4.19 2.05
N TYR A 88 0.89 -3.86 2.84
CA TYR A 88 1.82 -2.76 2.57
C TYR A 88 3.24 -3.23 2.89
N PHE A 89 4.14 -3.25 1.90
CA PHE A 89 5.52 -3.73 2.04
C PHE A 89 6.53 -2.56 2.13
N PRO A 90 7.56 -2.62 2.99
CA PRO A 90 8.42 -1.47 3.29
C PRO A 90 9.59 -1.33 2.31
N TYR A 91 10.35 -0.23 2.42
CA TYR A 91 11.59 0.08 1.68
C TYR A 91 11.50 0.18 0.16
N LEU A 92 10.35 -0.09 -0.45
CA LEU A 92 10.14 0.01 -1.91
C LEU A 92 10.41 1.41 -2.49
N ARG A 93 10.39 2.46 -1.66
CA ARG A 93 10.76 3.83 -2.08
C ARG A 93 12.27 4.03 -2.29
N GLN A 94 13.11 3.21 -1.65
CA GLN A 94 14.57 3.21 -1.83
C GLN A 94 14.96 2.07 -2.78
N ASP A 95 14.47 2.15 -4.01
CA ASP A 95 14.65 1.16 -5.08
C ASP A 95 15.76 1.52 -6.07
N SER A 96 16.50 2.59 -5.84
CA SER A 96 17.68 2.96 -6.61
C SER A 96 18.72 3.60 -5.69
N ARG A 97 19.95 3.78 -6.20
CA ARG A 97 20.86 4.79 -5.68
C ARG A 97 20.49 6.10 -6.36
N PHE A 98 20.05 7.08 -5.59
CA PHE A 98 19.80 8.45 -6.05
C PHE A 98 21.03 9.32 -5.88
N ASN A 99 21.86 8.99 -4.88
CA ASN A 99 23.17 9.61 -4.64
C ASN A 99 24.27 8.53 -4.53
N PRO A 100 25.55 8.88 -4.80
CA PRO A 100 26.68 8.00 -4.54
C PRO A 100 26.69 7.48 -3.09
N GLY A 101 27.04 6.21 -2.90
CA GLY A 101 27.12 5.58 -1.57
C GLY A 101 25.81 5.01 -1.01
N GLU A 102 24.63 5.34 -1.57
CA GLU A 102 23.33 4.94 -0.98
C GLU A 102 23.04 3.43 -1.05
N CYS A 103 22.42 2.86 0.00
CA CYS A 103 21.91 1.49 -0.04
C CYS A 103 20.61 1.39 -0.87
N ILE A 104 20.53 0.41 -1.77
CA ILE A 104 19.26 -0.01 -2.38
C ILE A 104 18.52 -0.92 -1.40
N SER A 105 17.90 -0.31 -0.40
CA SER A 105 17.39 -1.01 0.79
C SER A 105 16.43 -2.14 0.44
N ILE A 106 15.56 -1.95 -0.55
CA ILE A 106 14.63 -3.00 -0.98
C ILE A 106 15.31 -4.25 -1.54
N LYS A 107 16.49 -4.15 -2.15
CA LYS A 107 17.24 -5.35 -2.62
C LYS A 107 17.77 -6.17 -1.44
N VAL A 108 18.17 -5.51 -0.36
CA VAL A 108 18.62 -6.19 0.87
C VAL A 108 17.43 -6.88 1.54
N VAL A 109 16.35 -6.13 1.75
CA VAL A 109 15.12 -6.64 2.38
C VAL A 109 14.48 -7.74 1.52
N GLY A 110 14.44 -7.60 0.20
CA GLY A 110 13.89 -8.60 -0.71
C GLY A 110 14.65 -9.93 -0.65
N ARG A 111 16.00 -9.88 -0.64
CA ARG A 111 16.84 -11.08 -0.42
C ARG A 111 16.61 -11.69 0.96
N LEU A 112 16.52 -10.85 2.01
CA LEU A 112 16.27 -11.32 3.38
C LEU A 112 14.94 -12.07 3.46
N PHE A 113 13.85 -11.49 2.96
CA PHE A 113 12.53 -12.13 2.98
C PHE A 113 12.48 -13.38 2.12
N SER A 114 13.19 -13.42 0.99
CA SER A 114 13.24 -14.60 0.13
C SER A 114 13.88 -15.83 0.79
N ARG A 115 14.60 -15.67 1.91
CA ARG A 115 15.16 -16.79 2.68
C ARG A 115 14.13 -17.47 3.60
N TYR A 116 13.13 -16.73 4.07
CA TYR A 116 12.21 -17.22 5.11
C TYR A 116 10.84 -17.62 4.57
N PHE A 117 10.42 -17.06 3.43
CA PHE A 117 9.07 -17.24 2.87
C PHE A 117 9.12 -17.97 1.53
N ASP A 118 8.19 -18.90 1.29
CA ASP A 118 8.11 -19.65 0.03
C ASP A 118 7.27 -18.93 -1.04
N LYS A 119 6.36 -18.03 -0.61
CA LYS A 119 5.57 -17.14 -1.47
C LYS A 119 5.35 -15.80 -0.78
N ILE A 120 5.39 -14.71 -1.53
CA ILE A 120 5.09 -13.36 -1.04
C ILE A 120 3.96 -12.76 -1.88
N VAL A 121 3.00 -12.10 -1.24
CA VAL A 121 1.87 -11.41 -1.88
C VAL A 121 1.85 -9.96 -1.42
N ILE A 122 1.94 -9.02 -2.36
CA ILE A 122 2.02 -7.58 -2.05
C ILE A 122 0.91 -6.82 -2.81
N ILE A 123 0.23 -5.90 -2.14
CA ILE A 123 -0.78 -5.04 -2.77
C ILE A 123 -0.12 -3.73 -3.21
N ASP A 124 -0.28 -3.38 -4.49
CA ASP A 124 0.22 -2.16 -5.16
C ASP A 124 1.62 -1.71 -4.69
N PRO A 125 2.65 -2.57 -4.81
CA PRO A 125 4.01 -2.21 -4.44
C PRO A 125 4.49 -1.00 -5.24
N HIS A 126 5.18 -0.08 -4.57
CA HIS A 126 5.82 1.10 -5.15
C HIS A 126 7.00 0.68 -6.06
N LEU A 127 6.69 0.24 -7.29
CA LEU A 127 7.65 -0.26 -8.28
C LEU A 127 7.77 0.70 -9.46
N HIS A 128 8.62 1.70 -9.30
CA HIS A 128 8.90 2.68 -10.36
C HIS A 128 10.11 2.31 -11.21
N ARG A 129 11.20 1.84 -10.60
CA ARG A 129 12.51 1.72 -11.29
C ARG A 129 12.99 0.28 -11.44
N GLN A 130 12.57 -0.61 -10.54
CA GLN A 130 12.97 -2.02 -10.58
C GLN A 130 12.15 -2.88 -11.56
N GLY A 131 11.09 -2.33 -12.17
CA GLY A 131 10.26 -2.98 -13.19
C GLY A 131 9.33 -4.05 -12.62
N GLU A 132 9.91 -5.17 -12.18
CA GLU A 132 9.22 -6.40 -11.76
C GLU A 132 9.67 -6.85 -10.36
N LEU A 133 8.78 -7.58 -9.67
CA LEU A 133 9.06 -8.11 -8.33
C LEU A 133 10.14 -9.21 -8.34
N SER A 134 10.30 -9.94 -9.44
CA SER A 134 11.32 -10.98 -9.60
C SER A 134 12.75 -10.44 -9.51
N ASN A 135 12.96 -9.13 -9.76
CA ASN A 135 14.25 -8.47 -9.59
C ASN A 135 14.61 -8.21 -8.11
N LEU A 136 13.63 -8.35 -7.22
CA LEU A 136 13.74 -8.05 -5.79
C LEU A 136 13.69 -9.30 -4.92
N PHE A 137 12.90 -10.30 -5.33
CA PHE A 137 12.64 -11.51 -4.58
C PHE A 137 12.98 -12.75 -5.41
N SER A 138 13.74 -13.68 -4.84
CA SER A 138 14.08 -14.96 -5.49
C SER A 138 12.98 -16.01 -5.35
N VAL A 139 11.94 -15.73 -4.57
CA VAL A 139 10.78 -16.60 -4.34
C VAL A 139 9.57 -16.09 -5.12
N ARG A 140 8.58 -16.96 -5.35
CA ARG A 140 7.35 -16.59 -6.07
C ARG A 140 6.68 -15.41 -5.38
N THR A 141 6.65 -14.28 -6.07
CA THR A 141 6.09 -13.03 -5.53
C THR A 141 4.97 -12.53 -6.43
N GLU A 142 3.80 -12.28 -5.85
CA GLU A 142 2.60 -11.87 -6.55
C GLU A 142 2.26 -10.41 -6.25
N LYS A 143 2.08 -9.61 -7.31
CA LYS A 143 1.59 -8.25 -7.23
C LYS A 143 0.07 -8.23 -7.38
N LEU A 144 -0.64 -7.77 -6.37
CA LEU A 144 -2.07 -7.51 -6.44
C LEU A 144 -2.33 -6.03 -6.70
N THR A 145 -3.40 -5.72 -7.44
CA THR A 145 -3.79 -4.32 -7.72
C THR A 145 -5.17 -4.01 -7.17
N SER A 146 -5.26 -2.93 -6.39
CA SER A 146 -6.50 -2.41 -5.79
C SER A 146 -7.28 -1.49 -6.73
N ASN A 147 -6.77 -1.20 -7.93
CA ASN A 147 -7.43 -0.36 -8.94
C ASN A 147 -8.93 -0.72 -9.17
N PRO A 148 -9.34 -2.01 -9.26
CA PRO A 148 -10.75 -2.36 -9.38
C PRO A 148 -11.61 -1.92 -8.19
N TYR A 149 -11.08 -1.99 -6.97
CA TYR A 149 -11.77 -1.62 -5.74
C TYR A 149 -11.86 -0.10 -5.59
N ILE A 150 -10.79 0.61 -5.96
CA ILE A 150 -10.78 2.07 -6.02
C ILE A 150 -11.80 2.58 -7.05
N ALA A 151 -11.82 2.00 -8.25
CA ALA A 151 -12.81 2.35 -9.28
C ALA A 151 -14.25 2.09 -8.77
N ALA A 152 -14.53 0.91 -8.20
CA ALA A 152 -15.84 0.62 -7.63
C ALA A 152 -16.28 1.63 -6.55
N TYR A 153 -15.35 2.04 -5.68
CA TYR A 153 -15.62 3.06 -4.67
C TYR A 153 -15.94 4.42 -5.32
N ILE A 154 -15.15 4.87 -6.30
CA ILE A 154 -15.39 6.15 -7.01
C ILE A 154 -16.76 6.12 -7.69
N LYS A 155 -17.06 5.06 -8.46
CA LYS A 155 -18.33 4.91 -9.17
C LYS A 155 -19.54 5.01 -8.23
N LYS A 156 -19.43 4.42 -7.04
CA LYS A 156 -20.51 4.42 -6.05
C LYS A 156 -20.66 5.75 -5.30
N ASN A 157 -19.56 6.47 -5.04
CA ASN A 157 -19.55 7.55 -4.05
C ASN A 157 -19.25 8.95 -4.61
N ILE A 158 -18.80 9.06 -5.86
CA ILE A 158 -18.33 10.33 -6.44
C ILE A 158 -19.02 10.55 -7.79
N LYS A 159 -19.87 11.58 -7.86
CA LYS A 159 -20.50 12.01 -9.11
C LYS A 159 -19.51 12.81 -9.96
N ASN A 160 -19.56 12.67 -11.28
CA ASN A 160 -18.74 13.44 -12.23
C ASN A 160 -17.24 13.60 -11.83
N PRO A 161 -16.50 12.49 -11.59
CA PRO A 161 -15.10 12.57 -11.19
C PRO A 161 -14.19 13.04 -12.33
N LEU A 162 -13.23 13.89 -12.00
CA LEU A 162 -12.01 14.08 -12.79
C LEU A 162 -10.88 13.34 -12.09
N ILE A 163 -10.39 12.25 -12.69
CA ILE A 163 -9.30 11.47 -12.10
C ILE A 163 -7.98 12.22 -12.31
N VAL A 164 -7.21 12.40 -11.24
CA VAL A 164 -5.95 13.14 -11.28
C VAL A 164 -4.83 12.33 -10.64
N GLY A 165 -3.77 12.07 -11.38
CA GLY A 165 -2.48 11.68 -10.83
C GLY A 165 -1.74 12.93 -10.33
N PRO A 166 -1.44 13.04 -9.02
CA PRO A 166 -0.79 14.23 -8.46
C PRO A 166 0.64 14.47 -8.95
N ASP A 167 1.30 13.45 -9.49
CA ASP A 167 2.57 13.53 -10.21
C ASP A 167 2.74 12.41 -11.24
N TRP A 168 3.90 12.33 -11.91
CA TRP A 168 4.16 11.29 -12.91
C TRP A 168 4.25 9.88 -12.31
N GLU A 169 4.68 9.74 -11.05
CA GLU A 169 4.77 8.43 -10.40
C GLU A 169 3.36 7.84 -10.25
N SER A 170 2.37 8.67 -9.91
CA SER A 170 0.97 8.24 -9.80
C SER A 170 0.29 7.80 -11.13
N TYR A 171 0.94 7.97 -12.29
CA TYR A 171 0.38 7.71 -13.63
C TYR A 171 -0.30 6.34 -13.75
N LYS A 172 0.38 5.28 -13.26
CA LYS A 172 -0.08 3.90 -13.42
C LYS A 172 -1.43 3.67 -12.74
N TRP A 173 -1.65 4.25 -11.56
CA TRP A 173 -2.91 4.12 -10.81
C TRP A 173 -4.00 5.01 -11.37
N ALA A 174 -3.73 6.30 -11.57
CA ALA A 174 -4.71 7.25 -12.09
C ALA A 174 -5.25 6.81 -13.47
N ARG A 175 -4.38 6.41 -14.40
CA ARG A 175 -4.80 5.90 -15.71
C ARG A 175 -5.68 4.66 -15.58
N LYS A 176 -5.23 3.65 -14.84
CA LYS A 176 -5.95 2.35 -14.75
C LYS A 176 -7.32 2.48 -14.10
N VAL A 177 -7.43 3.33 -13.08
CA VAL A 177 -8.73 3.64 -12.46
C VAL A 177 -9.65 4.37 -13.44
N ALA A 178 -9.12 5.35 -14.17
CA ALA A 178 -9.91 6.12 -15.15
C ALA A 178 -10.37 5.27 -16.34
N GLU A 179 -9.49 4.43 -16.91
CA GLU A 179 -9.81 3.45 -17.95
C GLU A 179 -10.96 2.54 -17.51
N LYS A 180 -10.89 2.02 -16.28
CA LYS A 180 -11.93 1.11 -15.76
C LYS A 180 -13.27 1.80 -15.53
N LEU A 181 -13.27 3.10 -15.27
CA LEU A 181 -14.48 3.89 -15.08
C LEU A 181 -15.02 4.46 -16.39
N ASN A 182 -14.25 4.41 -17.49
CA ASN A 182 -14.50 5.16 -18.72
C ASN A 182 -14.61 6.68 -18.47
N TYR A 183 -13.69 7.23 -17.66
CA TYR A 183 -13.59 8.67 -17.37
C TYR A 183 -12.26 9.25 -17.87
N PRO A 184 -12.21 10.57 -18.15
CA PRO A 184 -10.95 11.24 -18.43
C PRO A 184 -10.04 11.27 -17.19
N PHE A 185 -8.72 11.27 -17.44
CA PHE A 185 -7.73 11.50 -16.39
C PHE A 185 -6.72 12.58 -16.76
N VAL A 186 -6.10 13.13 -15.72
CA VAL A 186 -5.04 14.14 -15.78
C VAL A 186 -3.85 13.66 -15.00
N ILE A 187 -2.66 13.91 -15.50
CA ILE A 187 -1.43 13.72 -14.73
C ILE A 187 -0.76 15.07 -14.62
N LEU A 188 -0.43 15.47 -13.39
CA LEU A 188 0.25 16.72 -13.13
C LEU A 188 1.75 16.52 -13.30
N ASN A 189 2.36 17.21 -14.26
CA ASN A 189 3.81 17.10 -14.46
C ASN A 189 4.57 18.08 -13.61
N LYS A 190 5.36 17.60 -12.64
CA LYS A 190 6.12 18.44 -11.71
C LYS A 190 7.46 18.87 -12.33
N LYS A 191 7.51 19.94 -13.13
CA LYS A 191 8.80 20.55 -13.53
C LYS A 191 9.32 21.42 -12.37
N ARG A 192 10.33 20.93 -11.64
CA ARG A 192 11.09 21.75 -10.67
C ARG A 192 11.94 22.74 -11.46
N LEU A 193 11.66 24.04 -11.29
CA LEU A 193 12.46 25.12 -11.88
C LEU A 193 13.53 25.63 -10.91
N SER A 194 13.32 25.44 -9.59
CA SER A 194 14.31 25.66 -8.52
C SER A 194 13.86 24.96 -7.22
N GLY A 195 14.66 25.00 -6.16
CA GLY A 195 14.36 24.37 -4.85
C GLY A 195 13.01 24.76 -4.21
N ARG A 196 12.37 25.86 -4.65
CA ARG A 196 11.05 26.30 -4.18
C ARG A 196 9.99 26.50 -5.28
N LYS A 197 10.36 26.45 -6.58
CA LYS A 197 9.42 26.73 -7.69
C LYS A 197 9.12 25.46 -8.50
N VAL A 198 7.84 25.12 -8.58
CA VAL A 198 7.33 23.96 -9.33
C VAL A 198 6.31 24.42 -10.37
N LYS A 199 6.58 24.24 -11.67
CA LYS A 199 5.61 24.42 -12.76
C LYS A 199 4.87 23.09 -12.97
N ILE A 200 3.54 23.12 -12.98
CA ILE A 200 2.74 21.94 -13.37
C ILE A 200 2.21 22.15 -14.78
N SER A 201 2.56 21.26 -15.71
CA SER A 201 1.89 21.17 -17.00
C SER A 201 0.78 20.12 -16.94
N ILE A 202 -0.35 20.43 -17.57
CA ILE A 202 -1.46 19.51 -17.78
C ILE A 202 -1.30 18.99 -19.20
N ASN A 203 -1.28 17.67 -19.40
CA ASN A 203 -1.11 17.08 -20.74
C ASN A 203 -2.28 17.36 -21.70
N LYS A 204 -3.41 17.92 -21.22
CA LYS A 204 -4.59 18.31 -22.00
C LYS A 204 -5.25 19.56 -21.39
N LYS A 205 -5.72 20.50 -22.21
CA LYS A 205 -6.66 21.56 -21.74
C LYS A 205 -7.93 20.86 -21.25
N ILE A 206 -8.25 20.96 -19.97
CA ILE A 206 -9.47 20.37 -19.40
C ILE A 206 -10.28 21.48 -18.75
N LYS A 207 -11.56 21.55 -19.13
CA LYS A 207 -12.55 22.37 -18.44
C LYS A 207 -12.89 21.67 -17.12
N ILE A 208 -12.37 22.18 -16.00
CA ILE A 208 -12.61 21.63 -14.65
C ILE A 208 -14.00 22.06 -14.10
N ASN A 209 -14.81 22.73 -14.92
CA ASN A 209 -16.11 23.23 -14.50
C ASN A 209 -17.03 22.09 -14.06
N ASN A 210 -17.49 22.19 -12.81
CA ASN A 210 -18.46 21.29 -12.19
C ASN A 210 -18.00 19.81 -12.01
N GLN A 211 -16.69 19.54 -12.04
CA GLN A 211 -16.13 18.21 -11.76
C GLN A 211 -15.62 18.08 -10.32
N ASN A 212 -15.72 16.86 -9.77
CA ASN A 212 -15.09 16.51 -8.50
C ASN A 212 -13.68 15.98 -8.77
N VAL A 213 -12.65 16.70 -8.33
CA VAL A 213 -11.26 16.26 -8.52
C VAL A 213 -10.98 15.08 -7.59
N VAL A 214 -10.54 13.96 -8.17
CA VAL A 214 -10.18 12.75 -7.44
C VAL A 214 -8.71 12.47 -7.66
N PHE A 215 -7.87 12.79 -6.69
CA PHE A 215 -6.48 12.34 -6.69
C PHE A 215 -6.42 10.84 -6.44
N VAL A 216 -5.67 10.12 -7.26
CA VAL A 216 -5.41 8.69 -7.09
C VAL A 216 -3.91 8.47 -7.04
N ASP A 217 -3.43 7.86 -5.96
CA ASP A 217 -2.00 7.59 -5.74
C ASP A 217 -1.79 6.26 -5.00
N ASP A 218 -0.55 5.75 -5.00
CA ASP A 218 -0.22 4.54 -4.24
C ASP A 218 -0.07 4.84 -2.75
N ILE A 219 0.70 5.86 -2.40
CA ILE A 219 1.06 6.19 -1.01
C ILE A 219 0.76 7.66 -0.75
N VAL A 220 0.06 7.93 0.35
CA VAL A 220 0.03 9.29 0.93
C VAL A 220 0.77 9.28 2.26
N SER A 221 1.98 9.84 2.24
CA SER A 221 2.87 9.98 3.40
C SER A 221 2.71 11.36 4.05
N THR A 222 3.41 12.39 3.59
CA THR A 222 3.31 13.76 4.14
C THR A 222 2.13 14.58 3.60
N GLY A 223 1.48 14.09 2.54
CA GLY A 223 0.36 14.78 1.88
C GLY A 223 0.75 16.02 1.06
N HIS A 224 2.04 16.41 1.03
CA HIS A 224 2.50 17.63 0.40
C HIS A 224 2.18 17.70 -1.10
N THR A 225 2.43 16.62 -1.85
CA THR A 225 2.12 16.56 -3.29
C THR A 225 0.63 16.80 -3.56
N ILE A 226 -0.25 16.18 -2.78
CA ILE A 226 -1.71 16.36 -2.89
C ILE A 226 -2.13 17.80 -2.57
N LEU A 227 -1.57 18.40 -1.52
CA LEU A 227 -1.88 19.78 -1.14
C LEU A 227 -1.47 20.78 -2.23
N GLU A 228 -0.27 20.63 -2.79
CA GLU A 228 0.21 21.50 -3.86
C GLU A 228 -0.59 21.30 -5.17
N ALA A 229 -0.95 20.06 -5.49
CA ALA A 229 -1.84 19.75 -6.60
C ALA A 229 -3.22 20.41 -6.43
N ALA A 230 -3.82 20.29 -5.24
CA ALA A 230 -5.12 20.89 -4.92
C ALA A 230 -5.07 22.42 -5.00
N LYS A 231 -4.05 23.08 -4.45
CA LYS A 231 -3.87 24.54 -4.54
C LYS A 231 -3.85 25.02 -5.99
N LYS A 232 -3.18 24.28 -6.88
CA LYS A 232 -3.08 24.64 -8.31
C LYS A 232 -4.40 24.43 -9.04
N LEU A 233 -5.08 23.32 -8.81
CA LEU A 233 -6.38 23.05 -9.42
C LEU A 233 -7.47 23.99 -8.90
N LYS A 234 -7.38 24.49 -7.65
CA LYS A 234 -8.26 25.55 -7.13
C LYS A 234 -8.15 26.83 -7.97
N LYS A 235 -6.95 27.23 -8.39
CA LYS A 235 -6.73 28.39 -9.28
C LYS A 235 -7.33 28.20 -10.67
N LEU A 236 -7.62 26.96 -11.07
CA LEU A 236 -8.27 26.61 -12.33
C LEU A 236 -9.78 26.35 -12.16
N GLY A 237 -10.36 26.71 -11.02
CA GLY A 237 -11.81 26.65 -10.76
C GLY A 237 -12.30 25.37 -10.06
N ALA A 238 -11.42 24.43 -9.70
CA ALA A 238 -11.83 23.23 -8.97
C ALA A 238 -12.28 23.55 -7.52
N LYS A 239 -13.46 23.07 -7.13
CA LYS A 239 -14.06 23.37 -5.82
C LYS A 239 -14.08 22.18 -4.84
N LYS A 240 -14.10 20.95 -5.35
CA LYS A 240 -14.27 19.73 -4.54
C LYS A 240 -13.13 18.76 -4.82
N PHE A 241 -12.51 18.27 -3.75
CA PHE A 241 -11.33 17.42 -3.81
C PHE A 241 -11.52 16.16 -2.98
N VAL A 242 -11.21 15.03 -3.58
CA VAL A 242 -11.08 13.74 -2.93
C VAL A 242 -9.67 13.23 -3.18
N CYS A 243 -9.01 12.72 -2.15
CA CYS A 243 -7.75 12.01 -2.26
C CYS A 243 -8.00 10.55 -1.91
N ILE A 244 -7.72 9.67 -2.87
CA ILE A 244 -7.77 8.22 -2.71
C ILE A 244 -6.36 7.68 -2.84
N ALA A 245 -5.87 7.04 -1.78
CA ALA A 245 -4.57 6.37 -1.80
C ALA A 245 -4.73 4.87 -1.50
N VAL A 246 -3.86 4.04 -2.06
CA VAL A 246 -3.81 2.63 -1.64
C VAL A 246 -3.39 2.57 -0.17
N HIS A 247 -2.23 3.14 0.15
CA HIS A 247 -1.60 3.10 1.46
C HIS A 247 -1.62 4.48 2.14
N GLY A 248 -2.40 4.61 3.21
CA GLY A 248 -2.46 5.81 4.04
C GLY A 248 -1.41 5.83 5.14
N VAL A 249 -0.20 6.28 4.84
CA VAL A 249 0.92 6.33 5.80
C VAL A 249 0.79 7.52 6.76
N PHE A 250 0.36 8.68 6.25
CA PHE A 250 -0.02 9.88 7.02
C PHE A 250 0.92 10.33 8.15
N VAL A 251 2.22 10.47 7.87
CA VAL A 251 3.18 11.07 8.82
C VAL A 251 3.01 12.59 8.90
N GLU A 252 3.61 13.22 9.91
CA GLU A 252 3.62 14.69 10.07
C GLU A 252 2.23 15.34 10.03
N ASN A 253 1.23 14.72 10.64
CA ASN A 253 -0.16 15.19 10.65
C ASN A 253 -0.76 15.41 9.25
N ALA A 254 -0.30 14.65 8.24
CA ALA A 254 -0.75 14.80 6.86
C ALA A 254 -2.28 14.70 6.71
N LEU A 255 -2.93 13.78 7.43
CA LEU A 255 -4.38 13.63 7.39
C LEU A 255 -5.10 14.89 7.86
N GLU A 256 -4.61 15.56 8.90
CA GLU A 256 -5.17 16.81 9.40
C GLU A 256 -4.92 17.96 8.42
N LYS A 257 -3.71 18.06 7.87
CA LYS A 257 -3.37 19.05 6.84
C LYS A 257 -4.29 18.94 5.62
N LEU A 258 -4.55 17.72 5.15
CA LEU A 258 -5.45 17.45 4.03
C LEU A 258 -6.90 17.83 4.35
N ARG A 259 -7.39 17.51 5.56
CA ARG A 259 -8.73 17.89 6.03
C ARG A 259 -8.89 19.40 6.14
N LYS A 260 -7.90 20.11 6.72
CA LYS A 260 -7.88 21.58 6.79
C LYS A 260 -7.91 22.23 5.41
N ALA A 261 -7.35 21.56 4.39
CA ALA A 261 -7.42 22.01 2.99
C ALA A 261 -8.76 21.69 2.28
N ASN A 262 -9.75 21.17 3.00
CA ASN A 262 -11.04 20.69 2.52
C ASN A 262 -10.92 19.55 1.49
N ILE A 263 -9.99 18.63 1.71
CA ILE A 263 -9.78 17.44 0.88
C ILE A 263 -10.33 16.23 1.62
N LYS A 264 -11.35 15.57 1.05
CA LYS A 264 -11.87 14.30 1.57
C LYS A 264 -10.83 13.21 1.33
N VAL A 265 -10.37 12.55 2.38
CA VAL A 265 -9.36 11.48 2.26
C VAL A 265 -10.02 10.12 2.41
N VAL A 266 -9.67 9.19 1.54
CA VAL A 266 -10.10 7.79 1.55
C VAL A 266 -8.90 6.91 1.26
N THR A 267 -8.76 5.80 1.98
CA THR A 267 -7.72 4.82 1.69
C THR A 267 -8.27 3.40 1.66
N THR A 268 -7.44 2.46 1.22
CA THR A 268 -7.70 1.05 1.48
C THR A 268 -7.40 0.68 2.93
N ASN A 269 -7.76 -0.54 3.32
CA ASN A 269 -7.38 -1.14 4.59
C ASN A 269 -6.02 -1.87 4.54
N THR A 270 -5.10 -1.55 3.63
CA THR A 270 -3.72 -2.07 3.70
C THR A 270 -2.96 -1.56 4.92
N ILE A 271 -3.26 -0.32 5.33
CA ILE A 271 -2.84 0.29 6.59
C ILE A 271 -4.15 0.75 7.26
N PRO A 272 -4.47 0.29 8.49
CA PRO A 272 -5.72 0.62 9.14
C PRO A 272 -5.70 2.06 9.64
N THR A 273 -6.61 2.88 9.11
CA THR A 273 -6.80 4.27 9.51
C THR A 273 -8.30 4.59 9.63
N LYS A 274 -8.65 5.72 10.25
CA LYS A 274 -10.06 6.18 10.31
C LYS A 274 -10.67 6.45 8.92
N VAL A 275 -9.84 6.60 7.89
CA VAL A 275 -10.23 6.87 6.51
C VAL A 275 -10.09 5.66 5.57
N SER A 276 -9.75 4.48 6.12
CA SER A 276 -9.74 3.22 5.37
C SER A 276 -11.17 2.77 5.06
N LYS A 277 -11.71 3.18 3.91
CA LYS A 277 -13.09 2.89 3.47
C LYS A 277 -13.18 1.88 2.32
N ILE A 278 -12.04 1.48 1.76
CA ILE A 278 -11.97 0.50 0.66
C ILE A 278 -11.39 -0.80 1.20
N ASP A 279 -12.18 -1.87 1.25
CA ASP A 279 -11.74 -3.17 1.76
C ASP A 279 -11.13 -4.02 0.64
N VAL A 280 -9.85 -4.35 0.76
CA VAL A 280 -9.10 -5.19 -0.19
C VAL A 280 -8.88 -6.62 0.31
N SER A 281 -9.56 -7.06 1.37
CA SER A 281 -9.45 -8.44 1.86
C SER A 281 -9.89 -9.50 0.85
N GLU A 282 -10.87 -9.19 -0.02
CA GLU A 282 -11.27 -10.11 -1.10
C GLU A 282 -10.20 -10.22 -2.20
N LEU A 283 -9.46 -9.15 -2.47
CA LEU A 283 -8.34 -9.16 -3.41
C LEU A 283 -7.30 -10.19 -2.98
N VAL A 284 -6.94 -10.18 -1.70
CA VAL A 284 -6.01 -11.16 -1.11
C VAL A 284 -6.61 -12.56 -1.10
N ALA A 285 -7.87 -12.71 -0.66
CA ALA A 285 -8.52 -14.01 -0.63
C ALA A 285 -8.55 -14.65 -2.03
N GLY A 286 -8.89 -13.89 -3.07
CA GLY A 286 -8.86 -14.36 -4.46
C GLY A 286 -7.48 -14.84 -4.93
N SER A 287 -6.40 -14.21 -4.47
CA SER A 287 -5.03 -14.64 -4.75
C SER A 287 -4.66 -15.95 -4.04
N LEU A 288 -5.10 -16.14 -2.80
CA LEU A 288 -4.81 -17.33 -1.99
C LEU A 288 -5.67 -18.55 -2.35
N ARG A 289 -6.74 -18.39 -3.13
CA ARG A 289 -7.53 -19.52 -3.68
C ARG A 289 -6.84 -20.23 -4.85
N LYS A 290 -5.90 -19.54 -5.51
CA LYS A 290 -5.14 -20.05 -6.67
C LYS A 290 -3.87 -20.75 -6.21
#